data_AF-A0A0G3XK59-F1
#
_entry.id   AF-A0A0G3XK59-F1
#
_cell.length_a   1.000
_cell.length_b   1.000
_cell.length_c   1.000
_cell.angle_alpha   90.00
_cell.angle_beta   90.00
_cell.angle_gamma   90.00
#
_symmetry.space_group_name_H-M   'P 1'
#
loop_
_entity.id
_entity.type
_entity.pdbx_description
1 polymer ?
#
loop_
_entity_poly.entity_id
_entity_poly.type
_entity_poly.pdbx_seq_one_letter_code
_entity_poly.pdbx_strand_id
1 'polypeptide(L)'
;MKTVLLHVNRDAGQDSRLAAAIDLVRDHKGFLICLQATSWNSYVFIGDPYGASYISPEALQSVRDAENEDRQLIESRLAQEGIEWEWRRVEGSAGQALAAHATLADLVVISQPEQKDAVLPRAAPLVADLVVHIQSPSLVVPLGGKRFAPRGNAIIAWNGSAEAGHAVRLSRSLLRDAAEVHIVTVSEDKEGSSPDELAQYLARHGIEAQTRRQPAEDASISEALVAAANDVGAAYIVLGAYGHSRIRETILGGVTREMILHSPIPMILAH
;
A
#
# COMPACT_ATOMS: atom_id res chain seq x y z
N MET A 1 3.82 -6.72 13.92
CA MET A 1 3.65 -5.27 13.70
C MET A 1 2.87 -4.67 14.85
N LYS A 2 3.16 -3.43 15.21
CA LYS A 2 2.50 -2.68 16.30
C LYS A 2 2.05 -1.29 15.86
N THR A 3 2.75 -0.62 14.95
CA THR A 3 2.39 0.73 14.51
C THR A 3 1.89 0.72 13.07
N VAL A 4 0.63 1.08 12.86
CA VAL A 4 0.00 1.17 11.53
C VAL A 4 -0.26 2.63 11.20
N LEU A 5 0.26 3.11 10.07
CA LEU A 5 0.05 4.47 9.59
C LEU A 5 -1.04 4.47 8.50
N LEU A 6 -2.16 5.11 8.77
CA LEU A 6 -3.28 5.22 7.82
C LEU A 6 -3.23 6.56 7.09
N HIS A 7 -3.28 6.51 5.75
CA HIS A 7 -3.56 7.68 4.93
C HIS A 7 -5.04 8.07 5.02
N VAL A 8 -5.32 9.21 5.64
CA VAL A 8 -6.66 9.81 5.69
C VAL A 8 -6.79 10.84 4.56
N ASN A 9 -7.76 10.62 3.69
CA ASN A 9 -8.12 11.53 2.61
C ASN A 9 -9.58 11.30 2.19
N ARG A 10 -10.33 12.36 1.89
CA ARG A 10 -11.74 12.28 1.44
C ARG A 10 -11.81 11.84 -0.02
N ASP A 11 -11.73 10.54 -0.25
CA ASP A 11 -11.76 9.91 -1.57
C ASP A 11 -12.52 8.57 -1.55
N ALA A 12 -12.68 7.95 -2.72
CA ALA A 12 -13.40 6.68 -2.86
C ALA A 12 -12.72 5.50 -2.13
N GLY A 13 -11.46 5.62 -1.73
CA GLY A 13 -10.69 4.59 -1.04
C GLY A 13 -10.70 4.70 0.49
N GLN A 14 -11.19 5.80 1.06
CA GLN A 14 -11.11 6.07 2.50
C GLN A 14 -11.69 4.96 3.37
N ASP A 15 -12.89 4.48 3.03
CA ASP A 15 -13.55 3.43 3.80
C ASP A 15 -12.80 2.09 3.76
N SER A 16 -12.20 1.77 2.61
CA SER A 16 -11.41 0.56 2.41
C SER A 16 -10.11 0.61 3.20
N ARG A 17 -9.38 1.74 3.16
CA ARG A 17 -8.15 1.92 3.94
C ARG A 17 -8.44 1.86 5.43
N LEU A 18 -9.48 2.56 5.88
CA LEU A 18 -9.86 2.59 7.29
C LEU A 18 -10.24 1.19 7.80
N ALA A 19 -11.09 0.46 7.06
CA ALA A 19 -11.46 -0.90 7.42
C ALA A 19 -10.24 -1.82 7.53
N ALA A 20 -9.34 -1.77 6.54
CA ALA A 20 -8.14 -2.59 6.54
C ALA A 20 -7.19 -2.26 7.71
N ALA A 21 -7.01 -0.97 8.01
CA ALA A 21 -6.19 -0.53 9.12
C ALA A 21 -6.76 -0.98 10.48
N ILE A 22 -8.08 -0.91 10.65
CA ILE A 22 -8.77 -1.42 11.84
C ILE A 22 -8.56 -2.93 11.99
N ASP A 23 -8.80 -3.71 10.93
CA ASP A 23 -8.66 -5.16 10.96
C ASP A 23 -7.20 -5.57 11.28
N LEU A 24 -6.23 -4.86 10.71
CA LEU A 24 -4.80 -5.06 10.97
C LEU A 24 -4.41 -4.79 12.42
N VAL A 25 -4.84 -3.63 12.96
CA VAL A 25 -4.53 -3.21 14.33
C VAL A 25 -5.19 -4.11 15.36
N ARG A 26 -6.45 -4.50 15.12
CA ARG A 26 -7.18 -5.43 16.00
C ARG A 26 -6.46 -6.77 16.09
N ASP A 27 -6.07 -7.35 14.95
CA ASP A 27 -5.44 -8.67 14.91
C ASP A 27 -4.08 -8.70 15.61
N HIS A 28 -3.30 -7.62 15.46
CA HIS A 28 -1.95 -7.53 16.01
C HIS A 28 -1.87 -6.87 17.39
N LYS A 29 -3.01 -6.43 17.94
CA LYS A 29 -3.08 -5.59 19.16
C LYS A 29 -2.11 -4.40 19.04
N GLY A 30 -2.24 -3.68 17.93
CA GLY A 30 -1.38 -2.56 17.57
C GLY A 30 -1.99 -1.21 17.94
N PHE A 31 -1.43 -0.17 17.32
CA PHE A 31 -1.79 1.22 17.48
C PHE A 31 -1.93 1.86 16.09
N LEU A 32 -3.01 2.60 15.89
CA LEU A 32 -3.33 3.27 14.62
C LEU A 32 -2.95 4.74 14.65
N ILE A 33 -2.14 5.19 13.69
CA ILE A 33 -1.89 6.61 13.45
C ILE A 33 -2.73 7.04 12.24
N CYS A 34 -3.75 7.87 12.45
CA CYS A 34 -4.52 8.48 11.38
C CYS A 34 -3.82 9.76 10.91
N LEU A 35 -3.22 9.74 9.73
CA LEU A 35 -2.49 10.87 9.17
C LEU A 35 -3.34 11.61 8.13
N GLN A 36 -3.76 12.82 8.47
CA GLN A 36 -4.46 13.75 7.56
C GLN A 36 -3.47 14.82 7.09
N ALA A 37 -3.16 14.81 5.79
CA ALA A 37 -2.25 15.76 5.19
C ALA A 37 -3.02 16.89 4.48
N THR A 38 -2.69 18.14 4.82
CA THR A 38 -3.32 19.32 4.22
C THR A 38 -2.39 19.92 3.17
N SER A 39 -2.77 19.78 1.89
CA SER A 39 -2.03 20.37 0.77
C SER A 39 -2.62 21.73 0.39
N TRP A 40 -1.83 22.80 0.55
CA TRP A 40 -2.25 24.16 0.21
C TRP A 40 -2.13 24.49 -1.27
N ASN A 41 -1.42 23.67 -2.06
CA ASN A 41 -1.08 23.99 -3.46
C ASN A 41 -2.31 24.19 -4.35
N SER A 42 -3.45 23.56 -4.03
CA SER A 42 -4.70 23.70 -4.76
C SER A 42 -5.49 24.98 -4.41
N TYR A 43 -5.05 25.71 -3.37
CA TYR A 43 -5.74 26.87 -2.79
C TYR A 43 -4.92 28.16 -2.87
N VAL A 44 -3.73 28.08 -3.45
CA VAL A 44 -2.86 29.23 -3.70
C VAL A 44 -3.30 29.92 -4.98
N PHE A 45 -3.74 31.18 -4.86
CA PHE A 45 -3.95 32.05 -6.01
C PHE A 45 -2.65 32.81 -6.31
N ILE A 46 -2.19 32.71 -7.56
CA ILE A 46 -1.17 33.63 -8.10
C ILE A 46 -1.92 34.88 -8.54
N GLY A 47 -1.97 35.89 -7.68
CA GLY A 47 -2.99 36.92 -7.82
C GLY A 47 -2.50 38.37 -7.79
N ASP A 48 -1.19 38.63 -7.69
CA ASP A 48 -0.67 39.98 -7.88
C ASP A 48 0.33 40.09 -9.04
N PRO A 49 0.54 41.29 -9.61
CA PRO A 49 1.48 41.51 -10.71
C PRO A 49 2.96 41.25 -10.34
N TYR A 50 3.26 41.00 -9.06
CA TYR A 50 4.60 40.76 -8.52
C TYR A 50 4.83 39.28 -8.18
N GLY A 51 3.86 38.40 -8.46
CA GLY A 51 3.97 36.96 -8.25
C GLY A 51 3.69 36.50 -6.81
N ALA A 52 3.06 37.34 -5.97
CA ALA A 52 2.66 36.94 -4.63
C ALA A 52 1.55 35.88 -4.69
N SER A 53 1.75 34.85 -3.87
CA SER A 53 0.81 33.76 -3.64
C SER A 53 0.00 34.08 -2.38
N TYR A 54 -1.33 34.07 -2.45
CA TYR A 54 -2.19 34.19 -1.28
C TYR A 54 -3.27 33.12 -1.27
N ILE A 55 -3.73 32.79 -0.06
CA ILE A 55 -4.86 31.88 0.18
C ILE A 55 -5.97 32.75 0.79
N SER A 56 -7.18 32.70 0.24
CA SER A 56 -8.28 33.46 0.84
C SER A 56 -8.64 32.86 2.21
N PRO A 57 -8.92 33.68 3.24
CA PRO A 57 -9.35 33.20 4.55
C PRO A 57 -10.56 32.25 4.47
N GLU A 58 -11.49 32.50 3.53
CA GLU A 58 -12.67 31.67 3.31
C GLU A 58 -12.31 30.29 2.75
N ALA A 59 -11.32 30.21 1.83
CA ALA A 59 -10.85 28.93 1.32
C ALA A 59 -10.10 28.13 2.39
N LEU A 60 -9.31 28.82 3.23
CA LEU A 60 -8.65 28.19 4.36
C LEU A 60 -9.65 27.63 5.37
N GLN A 61 -10.70 28.39 5.67
CA GLN A 61 -11.74 27.96 6.61
C GLN A 61 -12.53 26.77 6.06
N SER A 62 -12.91 26.79 4.78
CA SER A 62 -13.68 25.69 4.17
C SER A 62 -12.88 24.38 4.13
N VAL A 63 -11.58 24.43 3.87
CA VAL A 63 -10.69 23.26 3.96
C VAL A 63 -10.67 22.70 5.37
N ARG A 64 -10.48 23.56 6.38
CA ARG A 64 -10.44 23.14 7.79
C ARG A 64 -11.77 22.56 8.25
N ASP A 65 -12.89 23.13 7.83
CA ASP A 65 -14.21 22.64 8.19
C ASP A 65 -14.45 21.25 7.59
N ALA A 66 -14.15 21.07 6.30
CA ALA A 66 -14.23 19.76 5.65
C ALA A 66 -13.31 18.71 6.32
N GLU A 67 -12.07 19.08 6.64
CA GLU A 67 -11.14 18.20 7.34
C GLU A 67 -11.60 17.82 8.76
N ASN A 68 -12.27 18.74 9.46
CA ASN A 68 -12.83 18.49 10.79
C ASN A 68 -14.05 17.57 10.71
N GLU A 69 -14.91 17.74 9.70
CA GLU A 69 -16.01 16.82 9.43
C GLU A 69 -15.49 15.39 9.18
N ASP A 70 -14.48 15.25 8.31
CA ASP A 70 -13.85 13.95 8.03
C ASP A 70 -13.27 13.30 9.27
N ARG A 71 -12.59 14.10 10.08
CA ARG A 71 -12.07 13.65 11.37
C ARG A 71 -13.20 13.16 12.28
N GLN A 72 -14.27 13.93 12.45
CA GLN A 72 -15.39 13.53 13.32
C GLN A 72 -16.03 12.23 12.87
N LEU A 73 -16.22 12.03 11.56
CA LEU A 73 -16.79 10.80 11.00
C LEU A 73 -15.89 9.60 11.29
N ILE A 74 -14.58 9.73 11.08
CA ILE A 74 -13.62 8.64 11.30
C ILE A 74 -13.43 8.35 12.79
N GLU A 75 -13.31 9.37 13.64
CA GLU A 75 -13.21 9.21 15.10
C GLU A 75 -14.47 8.52 15.66
N SER A 76 -15.66 8.87 15.17
CA SER A 76 -16.92 8.22 15.58
C SER A 76 -16.93 6.73 15.24
N ARG A 77 -16.36 6.35 14.09
CA ARG A 77 -16.20 4.95 13.70
C ARG A 77 -15.15 4.25 14.57
N LEU A 78 -13.97 4.84 14.73
CA LEU A 78 -12.86 4.27 15.52
C LEU A 78 -13.23 4.07 17.00
N ALA A 79 -14.03 4.96 17.58
CA ALA A 79 -14.52 4.86 18.96
C ALA A 79 -15.30 3.56 19.22
N GLN A 80 -15.85 2.93 18.19
CA GLN A 80 -16.65 1.69 18.29
C GLN A 80 -15.80 0.43 18.07
N GLU A 81 -14.53 0.56 17.67
CA GLU A 81 -13.71 -0.59 17.22
C GLU A 81 -12.86 -1.20 18.35
N GLY A 82 -12.71 -0.50 19.49
CA GLY A 82 -11.94 -0.97 20.64
C GLY A 82 -10.44 -1.07 20.40
N ILE A 83 -9.89 -0.22 19.53
CA ILE A 83 -8.46 -0.14 19.21
C ILE A 83 -7.86 1.17 19.74
N GLU A 84 -6.55 1.18 19.99
CA GLU A 84 -5.82 2.41 20.32
C GLU A 84 -5.45 3.16 19.04
N TRP A 85 -5.65 4.48 19.06
CA TRP A 85 -5.39 5.33 17.90
C TRP A 85 -5.04 6.77 18.31
N GLU A 86 -4.38 7.48 17.41
CA GLU A 86 -4.22 8.93 17.47
C GLU A 86 -4.44 9.59 16.11
N TRP A 87 -4.74 10.88 16.13
CA TRP A 87 -4.86 11.70 14.94
C TRP A 87 -3.66 12.63 14.79
N ARG A 88 -3.07 12.67 13.59
CA ARG A 88 -1.99 13.60 13.24
C ARG A 88 -2.41 14.41 12.01
N ARG A 89 -2.50 15.73 12.18
CA ARG A 89 -2.68 16.68 11.07
C ARG A 89 -1.32 17.26 10.72
N VAL A 90 -0.96 17.23 9.43
CA VAL A 90 0.34 17.68 8.94
C VAL A 90 0.13 18.54 7.70
N GLU A 91 0.85 19.65 7.59
CA GLU A 91 0.84 20.47 6.38
C GLU A 91 1.81 19.90 5.34
N GLY A 92 1.41 19.91 4.07
CA GLY A 92 2.22 19.45 2.94
C GLY A 92 1.49 18.43 2.06
N SER A 93 2.20 17.90 1.06
CA SER A 93 1.64 16.85 0.21
C SER A 93 1.49 15.54 1.00
N ALA A 94 0.46 14.76 0.68
CA ALA A 94 0.23 13.46 1.32
C ALA A 94 1.45 12.54 1.25
N GLY A 95 2.14 12.49 0.10
CA GLY A 95 3.35 11.68 -0.08
C GLY A 95 4.48 12.07 0.87
N GLN A 96 4.77 13.38 0.99
CA GLN A 96 5.80 13.88 1.91
C GLN A 96 5.44 13.63 3.37
N ALA A 97 4.18 13.90 3.76
CA ALA A 97 3.71 13.70 5.12
C ALA A 97 3.78 12.23 5.53
N LEU A 98 3.28 11.32 4.66
CA LEU A 98 3.34 9.88 4.89
C LEU A 98 4.77 9.39 4.95
N ALA A 99 5.65 9.80 4.03
CA ALA A 99 7.05 9.38 4.04
C ALA A 99 7.78 9.79 5.33
N ALA A 100 7.55 11.01 5.81
CA ALA A 100 8.14 11.50 7.06
C ALA A 100 7.65 10.73 8.30
N HIS A 101 6.44 10.17 8.25
CA HIS A 101 5.82 9.45 9.37
C HIS A 101 5.95 7.92 9.26
N ALA A 102 6.29 7.42 8.09
CA ALA A 102 6.49 6.00 7.80
C ALA A 102 7.75 5.43 8.47
N THR A 103 8.74 6.26 8.82
CA THR A 103 10.02 5.81 9.41
C THR A 103 9.86 4.95 10.67
N LEU A 104 8.84 5.23 11.49
CA LEU A 104 8.53 4.47 12.71
C LEU A 104 7.20 3.70 12.61
N ALA A 105 6.67 3.56 11.40
CA ALA A 105 5.52 2.72 11.12
C ALA A 105 6.00 1.32 10.70
N ASP A 106 5.36 0.28 11.21
CA ASP A 106 5.61 -1.08 10.72
C ASP A 106 4.95 -1.32 9.36
N LEU A 107 3.89 -0.57 9.05
CA LEU A 107 3.13 -0.70 7.81
C LEU A 107 2.30 0.56 7.53
N VAL A 108 2.26 1.00 6.26
CA VAL A 108 1.47 2.14 5.79
C VAL A 108 0.24 1.65 5.02
N VAL A 109 -0.96 2.08 5.37
CA VAL A 109 -2.21 1.69 4.70
C VAL A 109 -2.65 2.80 3.75
N ILE A 110 -2.68 2.46 2.46
CA ILE A 110 -3.11 3.30 1.34
C ILE A 110 -4.05 2.50 0.42
N SER A 111 -4.75 3.16 -0.48
CA SER A 111 -5.60 2.49 -1.48
C SER A 111 -4.99 2.66 -2.86
N GLN A 112 -5.50 1.87 -3.80
CA GLN A 112 -5.30 2.13 -5.21
C GLN A 112 -5.77 3.55 -5.57
N PRO A 113 -5.19 4.17 -6.62
CA PRO A 113 -5.63 5.46 -7.12
C PRO A 113 -7.02 5.36 -7.75
N GLU A 114 -7.81 6.43 -7.68
CA GLU A 114 -9.02 6.54 -8.50
C GLU A 114 -8.66 6.63 -9.99
N GLN A 115 -9.59 6.26 -10.87
CA GLN A 115 -9.36 6.31 -12.32
C GLN A 115 -8.96 7.72 -12.80
N LYS A 116 -9.51 8.77 -12.18
CA LYS A 116 -9.14 10.17 -12.46
C LYS A 116 -7.68 10.50 -12.09
N ASP A 117 -7.14 9.85 -11.07
CA ASP A 117 -5.78 10.07 -10.57
C ASP A 117 -4.75 9.20 -11.31
N ALA A 118 -5.19 8.06 -11.88
CA ALA A 118 -4.37 7.19 -12.71
C ALA A 118 -4.01 7.78 -14.09
N VAL A 119 -4.73 8.81 -14.54
CA VAL A 119 -4.62 9.43 -15.88
C VAL A 119 -3.71 10.66 -15.88
N LEU A 120 -3.34 11.22 -14.71
CA LEU A 120 -2.53 12.43 -14.62
C LEU A 120 -1.09 12.19 -15.13
N PRO A 121 -0.67 12.70 -16.30
CA PRO A 121 0.58 12.30 -16.95
C PRO A 121 1.86 12.79 -16.25
N ARG A 122 1.74 13.66 -15.24
CA ARG A 122 2.87 14.38 -14.63
C ARG A 122 3.18 14.00 -13.18
N ALA A 123 2.35 13.19 -12.53
CA ALA A 123 2.59 12.74 -11.16
C ALA A 123 2.44 11.21 -11.09
N ALA A 124 3.42 10.54 -10.46
CA ALA A 124 3.24 9.14 -10.11
C ALA A 124 2.07 9.03 -9.13
N PRO A 125 1.20 8.01 -9.23
CA PRO A 125 0.19 7.75 -8.21
C PRO A 125 0.84 7.74 -6.83
N LEU A 126 0.16 8.24 -5.79
CA LEU A 126 0.68 8.30 -4.42
C LEU A 126 1.33 6.97 -3.97
N VAL A 127 0.73 5.84 -4.34
CA VAL A 127 1.26 4.49 -4.11
C VAL A 127 2.66 4.31 -4.69
N ALA A 128 2.85 4.70 -5.95
CA ALA A 128 4.14 4.55 -6.64
C ALA A 128 5.21 5.45 -6.02
N ASP A 129 4.86 6.69 -5.68
CA ASP A 129 5.76 7.63 -5.00
C ASP A 129 6.19 7.10 -3.63
N LEU A 130 5.24 6.65 -2.80
CA LEU A 130 5.54 6.14 -1.47
C LEU A 130 6.40 4.90 -1.49
N VAL A 131 6.06 3.90 -2.30
CA VAL A 131 6.77 2.63 -2.33
C VAL A 131 8.26 2.81 -2.66
N VAL A 132 8.63 3.83 -3.44
CA VAL A 132 10.02 4.14 -3.76
C VAL A 132 10.73 4.93 -2.65
N HIS A 133 10.01 5.75 -1.89
CA HIS A 133 10.62 6.69 -0.94
C HIS A 133 10.56 6.25 0.54
N ILE A 134 9.75 5.26 0.89
CA ILE A 134 9.62 4.79 2.28
C ILE A 134 10.32 3.45 2.49
N GLN A 135 10.72 3.17 3.74
CA GLN A 135 11.41 1.91 4.13
C GLN A 135 10.48 0.90 4.81
N SER A 136 9.23 1.29 5.07
CA SER A 136 8.18 0.42 5.62
C SER A 136 7.33 -0.15 4.48
N PRO A 137 6.78 -1.37 4.61
CA PRO A 137 5.87 -1.89 3.61
C PRO A 137 4.57 -1.07 3.52
N SER A 138 4.01 -0.97 2.32
CA SER A 138 2.70 -0.35 2.07
C SER A 138 1.64 -1.43 1.83
N LEU A 139 0.60 -1.49 2.65
CA LEU A 139 -0.64 -2.18 2.32
C LEU A 139 -1.47 -1.31 1.38
N VAL A 140 -1.57 -1.73 0.12
CA VAL A 140 -2.39 -1.11 -0.91
C VAL A 140 -3.69 -1.89 -1.02
N VAL A 141 -4.81 -1.26 -0.67
CA VAL A 141 -6.13 -1.89 -0.73
C VAL A 141 -6.91 -1.49 -1.98
N PRO A 142 -7.70 -2.39 -2.57
CA PRO A 142 -8.60 -2.05 -3.67
C PRO A 142 -9.65 -1.03 -3.27
N LEU A 143 -10.10 -0.22 -4.24
CA LEU A 143 -11.24 0.66 -4.04
C LEU A 143 -12.51 -0.17 -3.78
N GLY A 144 -13.28 0.20 -2.76
CA GLY A 144 -14.51 -0.51 -2.39
C GLY A 144 -14.31 -1.82 -1.64
N GLY A 145 -13.08 -2.21 -1.29
CA GLY A 145 -12.81 -3.32 -0.38
C GLY A 145 -13.39 -3.05 1.01
N LYS A 146 -14.03 -4.05 1.64
CA LYS A 146 -14.76 -3.86 2.92
C LYS A 146 -14.02 -4.34 4.16
N ARG A 147 -13.08 -5.27 4.02
CA ARG A 147 -12.33 -5.90 5.12
C ARG A 147 -10.96 -6.35 4.63
N PHE A 148 -10.02 -6.44 5.55
CA PHE A 148 -8.72 -7.07 5.34
C PHE A 148 -8.61 -8.27 6.28
N ALA A 149 -8.04 -9.38 5.80
CA ALA A 149 -7.82 -10.58 6.61
C ALA A 149 -6.30 -10.79 6.78
N PRO A 150 -5.66 -10.18 7.81
CA PRO A 150 -4.22 -10.31 8.03
C PRO A 150 -3.73 -11.76 8.18
N ARG A 151 -4.60 -12.63 8.70
CA ARG A 151 -4.33 -14.08 8.90
C ARG A 151 -4.88 -14.96 7.79
N GLY A 152 -5.39 -14.38 6.69
CA GLY A 152 -5.83 -15.16 5.54
C GLY A 152 -4.67 -15.78 4.78
N ASN A 153 -4.98 -16.46 3.68
CA ASN A 153 -3.95 -17.03 2.81
C ASN A 153 -3.12 -15.91 2.17
N ALA A 154 -1.81 -16.09 2.10
CA ALA A 154 -0.88 -15.12 1.56
C ALA A 154 -0.19 -15.68 0.32
N ILE A 155 -0.04 -14.85 -0.71
CA ILE A 155 0.89 -15.14 -1.81
C ILE A 155 2.13 -14.27 -1.68
N ILE A 156 3.28 -14.84 -2.00
CA ILE A 156 4.51 -14.11 -2.29
C ILE A 156 4.75 -14.20 -3.79
N ALA A 157 4.65 -13.07 -4.48
CA ALA A 157 5.01 -12.97 -5.89
C ALA A 157 6.55 -12.94 -6.00
N TRP A 158 7.13 -14.06 -6.41
CA TRP A 158 8.57 -14.28 -6.40
C TRP A 158 9.16 -14.26 -7.81
N ASN A 159 10.18 -13.43 -7.99
CA ASN A 159 10.95 -13.33 -9.23
C ASN A 159 12.47 -13.40 -8.98
N GLY A 160 12.91 -13.68 -7.75
CA GLY A 160 14.33 -13.71 -7.37
C GLY A 160 15.00 -12.35 -7.16
N SER A 161 14.27 -11.23 -7.31
CA SER A 161 14.89 -9.90 -7.21
C SER A 161 15.16 -9.47 -5.76
N ALA A 162 16.06 -8.49 -5.60
CA ALA A 162 16.38 -7.92 -4.29
C ALA A 162 15.15 -7.27 -3.63
N GLU A 163 14.29 -6.64 -4.43
CA GLU A 163 13.07 -5.96 -4.02
C GLU A 163 12.01 -6.98 -3.56
N ALA A 164 11.89 -8.13 -4.26
CA ALA A 164 11.05 -9.24 -3.79
C ALA A 164 11.57 -9.79 -2.46
N GLY A 165 12.89 -9.96 -2.32
CA GLY A 165 13.51 -10.36 -1.05
C GLY A 165 13.33 -9.33 0.07
N HIS A 166 13.30 -8.04 -0.26
CA HIS A 166 13.03 -6.96 0.70
C HIS A 166 11.57 -6.98 1.16
N ALA A 167 10.61 -7.09 0.23
CA ALA A 167 9.19 -7.21 0.53
C ALA A 167 8.88 -8.42 1.44
N VAL A 168 9.49 -9.57 1.18
CA VAL A 168 9.39 -10.74 2.06
C VAL A 168 9.89 -10.41 3.46
N ARG A 169 11.08 -9.81 3.59
CA ARG A 169 11.69 -9.49 4.90
C ARG A 169 10.81 -8.56 5.73
N LEU A 170 10.25 -7.53 5.11
CA LEU A 170 9.35 -6.58 5.77
C LEU A 170 7.99 -7.21 6.14
N SER A 171 7.52 -8.16 5.35
CA SER A 171 6.23 -8.83 5.55
C SER A 171 6.29 -10.04 6.49
N ARG A 172 7.46 -10.38 7.06
CA ARG A 172 7.66 -11.61 7.85
C ARG A 172 6.67 -11.80 8.98
N SER A 173 6.27 -10.72 9.67
CA SER A 173 5.31 -10.86 10.77
C SER A 173 3.90 -11.18 10.28
N LEU A 174 3.44 -10.57 9.18
CA LEU A 174 2.19 -10.96 8.52
C LEU A 174 2.25 -12.41 8.02
N LEU A 175 3.33 -12.76 7.32
CA LEU A 175 3.51 -14.10 6.76
C LEU A 175 3.57 -15.20 7.84
N ARG A 176 4.01 -14.89 9.05
CA ARG A 176 4.00 -15.83 10.18
C ARG A 176 2.59 -16.11 10.70
N ASP A 177 1.73 -15.10 10.68
CA ASP A 177 0.37 -15.20 11.21
C ASP A 177 -0.66 -15.58 10.13
N ALA A 178 -0.22 -15.69 8.87
CA ALA A 178 -1.02 -16.15 7.73
C ALA A 178 -1.47 -17.60 7.88
N ALA A 179 -2.68 -17.91 7.41
CA ALA A 179 -3.22 -19.28 7.44
C ALA A 179 -2.41 -20.24 6.55
N GLU A 180 -2.06 -19.79 5.34
CA GLU A 180 -1.17 -20.49 4.43
C GLU A 180 -0.30 -19.47 3.67
N VAL A 181 0.93 -19.84 3.36
CA VAL A 181 1.83 -19.03 2.53
C VAL A 181 2.15 -19.78 1.23
N HIS A 182 1.92 -19.12 0.10
CA HIS A 182 2.18 -19.67 -1.24
C HIS A 182 3.24 -18.82 -1.94
N ILE A 183 4.38 -19.41 -2.29
CA ILE A 183 5.39 -18.76 -3.14
C ILE A 183 5.00 -19.00 -4.58
N VAL A 184 4.61 -17.94 -5.29
CA VAL A 184 4.18 -18.01 -6.68
C VAL A 184 5.26 -17.43 -7.57
N THR A 185 5.76 -18.24 -8.49
CA THR A 185 6.62 -17.79 -9.59
C THR A 185 5.83 -17.83 -10.89
N VAL A 186 5.88 -16.73 -11.65
CA VAL A 186 5.31 -16.64 -12.99
C VAL A 186 6.48 -16.75 -13.99
N SER A 187 6.61 -17.90 -14.64
CA SER A 187 7.71 -18.23 -15.57
C SER A 187 7.57 -17.48 -16.92
N GLU A 188 8.61 -17.24 -17.73
CA GLU A 188 9.64 -18.16 -18.26
C GLU A 188 10.93 -18.29 -17.44
N ASP A 189 11.54 -19.49 -17.48
CA ASP A 189 12.74 -19.89 -16.76
C ASP A 189 13.84 -18.82 -16.75
N LYS A 190 13.95 -18.09 -15.63
CA LYS A 190 15.11 -17.26 -15.33
C LYS A 190 15.97 -17.98 -14.31
N GLU A 191 17.22 -18.24 -14.66
CA GLU A 191 18.25 -18.63 -13.71
C GLU A 191 18.30 -17.62 -12.55
N GLY A 192 18.27 -18.10 -11.30
CA GLY A 192 18.44 -17.28 -10.10
C GLY A 192 17.18 -16.94 -9.28
N SER A 193 15.97 -17.36 -9.70
CA SER A 193 14.73 -17.12 -8.95
C SER A 193 14.24 -18.33 -8.14
N SER A 194 15.15 -19.09 -7.52
CA SER A 194 14.81 -20.35 -6.83
C SER A 194 13.72 -20.15 -5.75
N PRO A 195 12.47 -20.61 -5.97
CA PRO A 195 11.43 -20.53 -4.95
C PRO A 195 11.77 -21.44 -3.74
N ASP A 196 12.59 -22.48 -3.95
CA ASP A 196 13.01 -23.40 -2.90
C ASP A 196 13.98 -22.74 -1.91
N GLU A 197 14.85 -21.84 -2.36
CA GLU A 197 15.71 -21.05 -1.48
C GLU A 197 14.88 -20.12 -0.59
N LEU A 198 13.84 -19.49 -1.17
CA LEU A 198 12.90 -18.68 -0.41
C LEU A 198 12.11 -19.53 0.60
N ALA A 199 11.64 -20.72 0.21
CA ALA A 199 10.95 -21.62 1.12
C ALA A 199 11.85 -22.03 2.30
N GLN A 200 13.12 -22.35 2.05
CA GLN A 200 14.09 -22.65 3.11
C GLN A 200 14.35 -21.43 4.01
N TYR A 201 14.44 -20.23 3.43
CA TYR A 201 14.57 -18.98 4.19
C TYR A 201 13.37 -18.75 5.12
N LEU A 202 12.15 -18.95 4.62
CA LEU A 202 10.91 -18.81 5.40
C LEU A 202 10.82 -19.87 6.50
N ALA A 203 11.21 -21.11 6.23
CA ALA A 203 11.24 -22.20 7.21
C ALA A 203 12.17 -21.87 8.39
N ARG A 204 13.34 -21.26 8.15
CA ARG A 204 14.25 -20.76 9.22
C ARG A 204 13.62 -19.67 10.09
N HIS A 205 12.52 -19.06 9.63
CA HIS A 205 11.75 -18.06 10.34
C HIS A 205 10.41 -18.57 10.89
N GLY A 206 10.18 -19.89 10.84
CA GLY A 206 8.97 -20.54 11.34
C GLY A 206 7.76 -20.33 10.42
N ILE A 207 7.98 -20.11 9.12
CA ILE A 207 6.94 -19.91 8.12
C ILE A 207 7.02 -21.05 7.13
N GLU A 208 6.01 -21.92 7.11
CA GLU A 208 5.87 -22.97 6.09
C GLU A 208 5.26 -22.38 4.83
N ALA A 209 5.87 -22.65 3.67
CA ALA A 209 5.43 -22.10 2.40
C ALA A 209 5.38 -23.17 1.30
N GLN A 210 4.31 -23.15 0.52
CA GLN A 210 4.12 -24.04 -0.64
C GLN A 210 4.61 -23.33 -1.90
N THR A 211 5.44 -24.00 -2.71
CA THR A 211 5.89 -23.43 -3.98
C THR A 211 4.90 -23.75 -5.10
N ARG A 212 4.57 -22.74 -5.91
CA ARG A 212 3.66 -22.85 -7.05
C ARG A 212 4.29 -22.17 -8.25
N ARG A 213 4.37 -22.91 -9.36
CA ARG A 213 4.70 -22.33 -10.67
C ARG A 213 3.39 -22.05 -11.40
N GLN A 214 3.17 -20.78 -11.72
CA GLN A 214 2.04 -20.35 -12.52
C GLN A 214 2.52 -20.10 -13.95
N PRO A 215 1.97 -20.80 -14.96
CA PRO A 215 2.30 -20.51 -16.35
C PRO A 215 1.72 -19.14 -16.74
N ALA A 216 2.47 -18.41 -17.58
CA ALA A 216 2.13 -17.07 -18.05
C ALA A 216 1.56 -17.08 -19.48
N GLU A 217 0.89 -18.17 -19.89
CA GLU A 217 0.51 -18.52 -21.28
C GLU A 217 0.24 -17.33 -22.22
N ASP A 218 -1.03 -16.98 -22.45
CA ASP A 218 -1.46 -15.79 -23.20
C ASP A 218 -1.82 -14.62 -22.25
N ALA A 219 -1.67 -14.83 -20.94
CA ALA A 219 -2.03 -13.88 -19.90
C ALA A 219 -0.83 -13.01 -19.49
N SER A 220 -1.09 -11.77 -19.08
CA SER A 220 -0.05 -10.94 -18.48
C SER A 220 0.41 -11.53 -17.13
N ILE A 221 1.62 -11.15 -16.68
CA ILE A 221 2.12 -11.62 -15.37
C ILE A 221 1.19 -11.21 -14.22
N SER A 222 0.56 -10.03 -14.31
CA SER A 222 -0.38 -9.57 -13.29
C SER A 222 -1.66 -10.41 -13.30
N GLU A 223 -2.20 -10.75 -14.48
CA GLU A 223 -3.35 -11.64 -14.64
C GLU A 223 -3.06 -13.03 -14.07
N ALA A 224 -1.88 -13.59 -14.37
CA ALA A 224 -1.45 -14.87 -13.83
C ALA A 224 -1.31 -14.83 -12.29
N LEU A 225 -0.77 -13.75 -11.71
CA LEU A 225 -0.68 -13.57 -10.26
C LEU A 225 -2.07 -13.48 -9.60
N VAL A 226 -2.98 -12.72 -10.20
CA VAL A 226 -4.37 -12.59 -9.71
C VAL A 226 -5.10 -13.94 -9.82
N ALA A 227 -4.91 -14.69 -10.90
CA ALA A 227 -5.48 -16.02 -11.05
C ALA A 227 -4.97 -16.97 -9.94
N ALA A 228 -3.65 -17.05 -9.74
CA ALA A 228 -3.07 -17.86 -8.67
C ALA A 228 -3.58 -17.45 -7.27
N ALA A 229 -3.81 -16.15 -7.05
CA ALA A 229 -4.37 -15.61 -5.82
C ALA A 229 -5.83 -15.98 -5.59
N ASN A 230 -6.64 -15.97 -6.64
CA ASN A 230 -8.02 -16.46 -6.56
C ASN A 230 -8.06 -17.97 -6.29
N ASP A 231 -7.20 -18.76 -6.93
CA ASP A 231 -7.16 -20.23 -6.79
C ASP A 231 -6.90 -20.69 -5.35
N VAL A 232 -6.08 -19.94 -4.61
CA VAL A 232 -5.76 -20.24 -3.21
C VAL A 232 -6.60 -19.42 -2.22
N GLY A 233 -7.54 -18.59 -2.68
CA GLY A 233 -8.31 -17.68 -1.83
C GLY A 233 -7.43 -16.72 -1.04
N ALA A 234 -6.39 -16.17 -1.67
CA ALA A 234 -5.44 -15.27 -1.02
C ALA A 234 -6.13 -14.00 -0.52
N ALA A 235 -5.92 -13.69 0.77
CA ALA A 235 -6.32 -12.43 1.37
C ALA A 235 -5.39 -11.28 0.97
N TYR A 236 -4.13 -11.58 0.62
CA TYR A 236 -3.19 -10.59 0.15
C TYR A 236 -2.01 -11.16 -0.65
N ILE A 237 -1.38 -10.28 -1.43
CA ILE A 237 -0.19 -10.56 -2.24
C ILE A 237 0.98 -9.71 -1.72
N VAL A 238 2.10 -10.34 -1.37
CA VAL A 238 3.37 -9.68 -1.10
C VAL A 238 4.13 -9.55 -2.42
N LEU A 239 4.46 -8.31 -2.81
CA LEU A 239 5.09 -8.00 -4.09
C LEU A 239 6.24 -7.00 -3.90
N GLY A 240 7.42 -7.39 -4.39
CA GLY A 240 8.54 -6.46 -4.56
C GLY A 240 8.27 -5.50 -5.71
N ALA A 241 8.50 -4.21 -5.50
CA ALA A 241 8.16 -3.16 -6.45
C ALA A 241 9.42 -2.54 -7.08
N TYR A 242 9.29 -2.09 -8.33
CA TYR A 242 10.27 -1.22 -9.03
C TYR A 242 11.73 -1.72 -9.08
N GLY A 243 11.95 -3.00 -9.39
CA GLY A 243 13.32 -3.54 -9.38
C GLY A 243 14.30 -2.98 -10.43
N HIS A 244 15.59 -3.12 -10.15
CA HIS A 244 16.71 -2.44 -10.82
C HIS A 244 17.00 -2.75 -12.31
N SER A 245 16.10 -3.39 -13.06
CA SER A 245 16.29 -3.61 -14.50
C SER A 245 15.26 -2.87 -15.35
N ARG A 246 15.44 -1.55 -15.45
CA ARG A 246 15.33 -0.71 -16.66
C ARG A 246 15.37 0.76 -16.23
N ILE A 247 16.57 1.34 -16.37
CA ILE A 247 16.90 2.75 -16.60
C ILE A 247 15.88 3.79 -16.10
N ARG A 248 16.36 4.63 -15.17
CA ARG A 248 15.91 6.01 -14.92
C ARG A 248 15.57 6.68 -16.25
N GLU A 249 14.30 6.65 -16.63
CA GLU A 249 13.61 7.56 -17.57
C GLU A 249 12.18 7.09 -17.87
N THR A 250 11.76 5.88 -17.47
CA THR A 250 10.36 5.44 -17.56
C THR A 250 9.97 4.63 -16.32
N ILE A 251 9.81 5.31 -15.19
CA ILE A 251 9.48 4.66 -13.90
C ILE A 251 8.13 3.98 -14.06
N LEU A 252 8.11 2.65 -14.12
CA LEU A 252 7.07 1.72 -13.68
C LEU A 252 7.24 0.38 -14.43
N GLY A 253 7.76 -0.65 -13.75
CA GLY A 253 7.66 -2.01 -14.26
C GLY A 253 6.19 -2.33 -14.56
N GLY A 254 5.89 -2.78 -15.78
CA GLY A 254 4.51 -2.93 -16.27
C GLY A 254 3.62 -3.73 -15.31
N VAL A 255 4.18 -4.80 -14.72
CA VAL A 255 3.48 -5.66 -13.76
C VAL A 255 3.12 -4.92 -12.48
N THR A 256 4.08 -4.27 -11.79
CA THR A 256 3.79 -3.54 -10.54
C THR A 256 2.78 -2.42 -10.77
N ARG A 257 2.89 -1.70 -11.89
CA ARG A 257 1.92 -0.65 -12.25
C ARG A 257 0.53 -1.22 -12.44
N GLU A 258 0.42 -2.28 -13.23
CA GLU A 258 -0.85 -2.92 -13.53
C GLU A 258 -1.50 -3.48 -12.26
N MET A 259 -0.71 -4.10 -11.38
CA MET A 259 -1.16 -4.56 -10.06
C MET A 259 -1.63 -3.40 -9.17
N ILE A 260 -0.89 -2.28 -9.11
CA ILE A 260 -1.30 -1.07 -8.37
C ILE A 260 -2.63 -0.51 -8.89
N LEU A 261 -2.86 -0.56 -10.20
CA LEU A 261 -4.06 0.02 -10.80
C LEU A 261 -5.27 -0.91 -10.75
N HIS A 262 -5.07 -2.23 -10.82
CA HIS A 262 -6.15 -3.16 -11.15
C HIS A 262 -6.25 -4.39 -10.25
N SER A 263 -5.32 -4.60 -9.29
CA SER A 263 -5.41 -5.78 -8.41
C SER A 263 -6.73 -5.77 -7.64
N PRO A 264 -7.56 -6.83 -7.74
CA PRO A 264 -8.76 -6.97 -6.93
C PRO A 264 -8.45 -7.44 -5.49
N ILE A 265 -7.18 -7.76 -5.21
CA ILE A 265 -6.71 -8.33 -3.95
C ILE A 265 -5.75 -7.31 -3.28
N PRO A 266 -5.86 -7.09 -1.96
CA PRO A 266 -4.90 -6.28 -1.22
C PRO A 266 -3.45 -6.70 -1.45
N MET A 267 -2.54 -5.72 -1.49
CA MET A 267 -1.13 -5.99 -1.74
C MET A 267 -0.24 -5.37 -0.68
N ILE A 268 0.79 -6.10 -0.26
CA ILE A 268 1.90 -5.55 0.50
C ILE A 268 3.04 -5.25 -0.48
N LEU A 269 3.34 -3.96 -0.67
CA LEU A 269 4.38 -3.47 -1.56
C LEU A 269 5.58 -2.96 -0.76
N ALA A 270 6.78 -3.29 -1.22
CA ALA A 270 8.03 -2.68 -0.76
C ALA A 270 9.07 -2.64 -1.89
N HIS A 271 10.01 -1.72 -1.80
CA HIS A 271 11.13 -1.56 -2.73
C HIS A 271 12.46 -1.90 -2.04
#